data_AF-A0A7K2ZPC9-F1
#
_entry.id   AF-A0A7K2ZPC9-F1
#
_cell.length_a   1.000
_cell.length_b   1.000
_cell.length_c   1.000
_cell.angle_alpha   90.00
_cell.angle_beta   90.00
_cell.angle_gamma   90.00
#
_symmetry.space_group_name_H-M   'P 1'
#
loop_
_entity.id
_entity.type
_entity.pdbx_description
1 polymer ?
#
loop_
_entity_poly.entity_id
_entity_poly.type
_entity_poly.pdbx_seq_one_letter_code
_entity_poly.pdbx_strand_id
1 'polypeptide(L)'
;MRPATATATAVTTILGAGAAAVAAGRYASDAALKAAPGRPLPTDRRLTVHATGIRRVTLTRSLTALRPGTYGIEGPGVHAVVGPVVEGAESTADTVVRTLERVTHGILEPGDKVRLTPEVYRGDPGTALGLEYREVEIPGELGGLPAWWVPGDRDTWVITAHGLGTTREHPMNLMGFLSGRQLPVLDLAYRGDAGAPRPADGLGHLGASEWRDLDAAMRFAVRYGARNVILYGWSTGASMALHAAANS
;
A
#
# COMPACT_ATOMS: atom_id res chain seq x y z
N MET A 1 27.94 -40.41 -30.53
CA MET A 1 27.59 -40.33 -29.09
C MET A 1 26.75 -41.55 -28.74
N ARG A 2 27.00 -42.22 -27.61
CA ARG A 2 26.25 -43.42 -27.21
C ARG A 2 24.80 -43.01 -26.83
N PRO A 3 23.76 -43.78 -27.19
CA PRO A 3 22.36 -43.39 -26.93
C PRO A 3 22.08 -43.13 -25.45
N ALA A 4 22.77 -43.83 -24.54
CA ALA A 4 22.68 -43.61 -23.10
C ALA A 4 23.13 -42.19 -22.65
N THR A 5 24.16 -41.61 -23.30
CA THR A 5 24.62 -40.26 -22.96
C THR A 5 23.64 -39.19 -23.45
N ALA A 6 23.03 -39.38 -24.62
CA ALA A 6 22.01 -38.45 -25.15
C ALA A 6 20.74 -38.43 -24.28
N THR A 7 20.26 -39.60 -23.84
CA THR A 7 19.10 -39.70 -22.95
C THR A 7 19.37 -39.10 -21.57
N ALA A 8 20.56 -39.33 -20.99
CA ALA A 8 20.95 -38.75 -19.71
C ALA A 8 21.01 -37.22 -19.75
N THR A 9 21.56 -36.63 -20.82
CA THR A 9 21.60 -35.18 -20.99
C THR A 9 20.20 -34.59 -21.16
N ALA A 10 19.30 -35.24 -21.92
CA ALA A 10 17.94 -34.78 -22.12
C ALA A 10 17.11 -34.80 -20.82
N VAL A 11 17.17 -35.88 -20.05
CA VAL A 11 16.48 -36.01 -18.76
C VAL A 11 16.99 -34.99 -17.74
N THR A 12 18.31 -34.78 -17.66
CA THR A 12 18.91 -33.79 -16.75
C THR A 12 18.50 -32.36 -17.13
N THR A 13 18.40 -32.06 -18.43
CA THR A 13 18.00 -30.73 -18.92
C THR A 13 16.52 -30.46 -18.63
N ILE A 14 15.64 -31.45 -18.82
CA ILE A 14 14.21 -31.34 -18.51
C ILE A 14 13.97 -31.18 -17.01
N LEU A 15 14.65 -31.97 -16.18
CA LEU A 15 14.57 -31.87 -14.71
C LEU A 15 15.13 -30.53 -14.22
N GLY A 16 16.27 -30.07 -14.77
CA GLY A 16 16.87 -28.79 -14.42
C GLY A 16 15.99 -27.59 -14.81
N ALA A 17 15.45 -27.59 -16.02
CA ALA A 17 14.52 -26.54 -16.47
C ALA A 17 13.20 -26.55 -15.69
N GLY A 18 12.65 -27.75 -15.39
CA GLY A 18 11.46 -27.90 -14.57
C GLY A 18 11.66 -27.41 -13.13
N ALA A 19 12.77 -27.76 -12.49
CA ALA A 19 13.11 -27.28 -11.16
C ALA A 19 13.31 -25.75 -11.11
N ALA A 20 13.97 -25.17 -12.13
CA ALA A 20 14.14 -23.73 -12.25
C ALA A 20 12.80 -23.00 -12.45
N ALA A 21 11.90 -23.54 -13.29
CA ALA A 21 10.56 -22.98 -13.48
C ALA A 21 9.70 -23.04 -12.22
N VAL A 22 9.75 -24.16 -11.47
CA VAL A 22 9.06 -24.29 -10.18
C VAL A 22 9.64 -23.33 -9.14
N ALA A 23 10.97 -23.20 -9.07
CA ALA A 23 11.62 -22.27 -8.15
C ALA A 23 11.28 -20.81 -8.49
N ALA A 24 11.31 -20.43 -9.77
CA ALA A 24 10.90 -19.10 -10.23
C ALA A 24 9.42 -18.83 -9.96
N GLY A 25 8.55 -19.82 -10.22
CA GLY A 25 7.12 -19.75 -9.94
C GLY A 25 6.82 -19.58 -8.45
N ARG A 26 7.50 -20.35 -7.58
CA ARG A 26 7.39 -20.19 -6.12
C ARG A 26 7.89 -18.84 -5.65
N TYR A 27 9.03 -18.38 -6.16
CA TYR A 27 9.58 -17.07 -5.79
C TYR A 27 8.63 -15.94 -6.18
N ALA A 28 8.11 -15.95 -7.41
CA ALA A 28 7.16 -14.95 -7.89
C ALA A 28 5.82 -15.00 -7.13
N SER A 29 5.32 -16.20 -6.82
CA SER A 29 4.09 -16.38 -6.05
C SER A 29 4.24 -15.90 -4.62
N ASP A 30 5.34 -16.27 -3.94
CA ASP A 30 5.63 -15.81 -2.58
C ASP A 30 5.78 -14.29 -2.53
N ALA A 31 6.49 -13.71 -3.51
CA ALA A 31 6.65 -12.27 -3.67
C ALA A 31 5.31 -11.53 -3.80
N ALA A 32 4.31 -12.13 -4.45
CA ALA A 32 2.99 -11.52 -4.65
C ALA A 32 2.02 -11.79 -3.50
N LEU A 33 1.97 -13.01 -2.98
CA LEU A 33 0.96 -13.46 -2.02
C LEU A 33 1.41 -13.28 -0.57
N LYS A 34 2.71 -13.14 -0.30
CA LYS A 34 3.26 -12.92 1.05
C LYS A 34 3.74 -11.48 1.25
N ALA A 35 3.30 -10.55 0.41
CA ALA A 35 3.62 -9.14 0.55
C ALA A 35 3.07 -8.62 1.90
N ALA A 36 3.97 -8.30 2.81
CA ALA A 36 3.60 -7.83 4.14
C ALA A 36 3.15 -6.35 4.10
N PRO A 37 2.11 -5.97 4.85
CA PRO A 37 1.68 -4.58 4.99
C PRO A 37 2.81 -3.67 5.49
N GLY A 38 2.91 -2.46 4.92
CA GLY A 38 3.96 -1.49 5.25
C GLY A 38 5.38 -1.90 4.85
N ARG A 39 5.56 -2.95 4.03
CA ARG A 39 6.86 -3.39 3.51
C ARG A 39 6.96 -3.09 2.01
N PRO A 40 8.17 -2.80 1.50
CA PRO A 40 8.38 -2.61 0.07
C PRO A 40 7.91 -3.83 -0.72
N LEU A 41 7.24 -3.58 -1.85
CA LEU A 41 6.94 -4.63 -2.80
C LEU A 41 8.24 -5.06 -3.50
N PRO A 42 8.34 -6.31 -3.97
CA PRO A 42 9.51 -6.80 -4.71
C PRO A 42 9.85 -5.98 -5.96
N THR A 43 8.85 -5.30 -6.53
CA THR A 43 8.99 -4.42 -7.70
C THR A 43 9.35 -2.97 -7.34
N ASP A 44 9.35 -2.60 -6.06
CA ASP A 44 9.69 -1.25 -5.61
C ASP A 44 11.18 -0.99 -5.81
N ARG A 45 11.48 -0.09 -6.77
CA ARG A 45 12.86 0.32 -7.02
C ARG A 45 13.29 1.35 -5.99
N ARG A 46 14.42 1.06 -5.33
CA ARG A 46 15.10 2.04 -4.48
C ARG A 46 15.68 3.16 -5.33
N LEU A 47 15.49 4.38 -4.87
CA LEU A 47 16.08 5.62 -5.35
C LEU A 47 17.22 6.01 -4.41
N THR A 48 18.20 6.73 -4.93
CA THR A 48 19.24 7.35 -4.11
C THR A 48 18.94 8.83 -3.99
N VAL A 49 19.02 9.37 -2.78
CA VAL A 49 19.06 10.83 -2.56
C VAL A 49 20.45 11.33 -2.96
N HIS A 50 20.53 12.29 -3.87
CA HIS A 50 21.80 12.91 -4.30
C HIS A 50 22.05 14.23 -3.59
N ALA A 51 20.98 14.98 -3.33
CA ALA A 51 21.04 16.25 -2.63
C ALA A 51 19.68 16.60 -2.02
N THR A 52 19.70 17.32 -0.91
CA THR A 52 18.53 17.94 -0.29
C THR A 52 18.79 19.43 -0.17
N GLY A 53 17.84 20.25 -0.61
CA GLY A 53 17.92 21.71 -0.56
C GLY A 53 16.63 22.32 -0.05
N ILE A 54 16.55 23.65 -0.05
CA ILE A 54 15.34 24.36 0.38
C ILE A 54 14.18 23.95 -0.52
N ARG A 55 13.20 23.25 0.07
CA ARG A 55 12.01 22.72 -0.61
C ARG A 55 12.31 21.87 -1.84
N ARG A 56 13.49 21.25 -1.92
CA ARG A 56 13.90 20.42 -3.07
C ARG A 56 14.63 19.17 -2.62
N VAL A 57 14.43 18.09 -3.35
CA VAL A 57 15.23 16.87 -3.24
C VAL A 57 15.61 16.38 -4.62
N THR A 58 16.88 16.02 -4.78
CA THR A 58 17.44 15.46 -6.00
C THR A 58 17.55 13.96 -5.82
N LEU A 59 16.90 13.20 -6.70
CA LEU A 59 16.84 11.73 -6.65
C LEU A 59 17.48 11.13 -7.90
N THR A 60 17.91 9.87 -7.81
CA THR A 60 18.28 9.09 -9.00
C THR A 60 17.12 9.11 -9.99
N ARG A 61 17.41 9.55 -11.23
CA ARG A 61 16.44 9.54 -12.32
C ARG A 61 16.02 8.12 -12.63
N SER A 62 14.72 7.89 -12.65
CA SER A 62 14.10 6.64 -13.06
C SER A 62 12.66 6.92 -13.48
N LEU A 63 12.02 5.96 -14.14
CA LEU A 63 10.59 6.08 -14.47
C LEU A 63 9.74 6.30 -13.21
N THR A 64 10.12 5.69 -12.08
CA THR A 64 9.47 5.90 -10.78
C THR A 64 9.64 7.34 -10.30
N ALA A 65 10.88 7.86 -10.30
CA ALA A 65 11.17 9.21 -9.82
C ALA A 65 10.62 10.31 -10.74
N LEU A 66 10.25 9.99 -11.98
CA LEU A 66 9.63 10.90 -12.95
C LEU A 66 8.10 10.93 -12.88
N ARG A 67 7.46 10.07 -12.08
CA ARG A 67 5.99 10.02 -11.99
C ARG A 67 5.42 11.38 -11.57
N PRO A 68 4.39 11.91 -12.26
CA PRO A 68 3.77 13.16 -11.88
C PRO A 68 3.00 13.01 -10.56
N GLY A 69 2.90 14.08 -9.78
CA GLY A 69 2.09 14.13 -8.55
C GLY A 69 2.90 14.16 -7.26
N THR A 70 2.20 13.90 -6.15
CA THR A 70 2.72 13.95 -4.78
C THR A 70 2.83 12.52 -4.23
N TYR A 71 3.96 12.21 -3.61
CA TYR A 71 4.25 10.88 -3.07
C TYR A 71 4.93 11.00 -1.72
N GLY A 72 4.72 10.01 -0.86
CA GLY A 72 5.64 9.77 0.25
C GLY A 72 6.96 9.23 -0.28
N ILE A 73 8.05 9.54 0.41
CA ILE A 73 9.33 8.84 0.29
C ILE A 73 9.68 8.22 1.63
N GLU A 74 10.03 6.94 1.59
CA GLU A 74 10.39 6.18 2.79
C GLU A 74 11.73 5.46 2.59
N GLY A 75 12.58 5.55 3.61
CA GLY A 75 13.82 4.80 3.75
C GLY A 75 14.06 4.43 5.22
N PRO A 76 15.23 3.85 5.55
CA PRO A 76 15.58 3.55 6.94
C PRO A 76 15.48 4.80 7.83
N GLY A 77 14.51 4.82 8.76
CA GLY A 77 14.36 5.89 9.75
C GLY A 77 13.91 7.25 9.20
N VAL A 78 13.48 7.32 7.93
CA VAL A 78 13.07 8.57 7.29
C VAL A 78 11.75 8.43 6.53
N HIS A 79 10.88 9.41 6.72
CA HIS A 79 9.72 9.62 5.88
C HIS A 79 9.58 11.11 5.53
N ALA A 80 9.37 11.40 4.25
CA ALA A 80 9.09 12.74 3.76
C ALA A 80 8.06 12.71 2.61
N VAL A 81 7.58 13.87 2.20
CA VAL A 81 6.62 14.03 1.11
C VAL A 81 7.27 14.86 0.02
N VAL A 82 7.25 14.31 -1.19
CA VAL A 82 7.76 14.98 -2.39
C VAL A 82 6.60 15.33 -3.32
N GLY A 83 6.63 16.55 -3.85
CA GLY A 83 5.68 17.05 -4.83
C GLY A 83 6.11 16.71 -6.26
N PRO A 84 5.59 17.46 -7.26
CA PRO A 84 5.94 17.28 -8.68
C PRO A 84 7.44 17.43 -8.97
N VAL A 85 7.83 16.95 -10.15
CA VAL A 85 9.15 17.23 -10.73
C VAL A 85 9.27 18.73 -11.00
N VAL A 86 10.41 19.32 -10.64
CA VAL A 86 10.67 20.76 -10.88
C VAL A 86 11.20 20.91 -12.30
N GLU A 87 10.38 21.47 -13.18
CA GLU A 87 10.79 21.76 -14.56
C GLU A 87 11.88 22.83 -14.61
N GLY A 88 12.85 22.66 -15.51
CA GLY A 88 13.96 23.60 -15.68
C GLY A 88 14.98 23.64 -14.54
N ALA A 89 14.83 22.80 -13.51
CA ALA A 89 15.85 22.68 -12.47
C ALA A 89 17.15 22.09 -13.04
N GLU A 90 18.28 22.66 -12.64
CA GLU A 90 19.60 22.08 -12.93
C GLU A 90 19.64 20.65 -12.40
N SER A 91 19.82 19.70 -13.33
CA SER A 91 19.95 18.27 -13.03
C SER A 91 20.89 17.64 -14.05
N THR A 92 21.59 16.60 -13.62
CA THR A 92 22.38 15.76 -14.52
C THR A 92 21.47 14.81 -15.30
N ALA A 93 22.02 14.15 -16.33
CA ALA A 93 21.31 13.10 -17.07
C ALA A 93 20.75 12.00 -16.15
N ASP A 94 21.41 11.74 -15.01
CA ASP A 94 21.08 10.66 -14.08
C ASP A 94 20.28 11.10 -12.86
N THR A 95 19.87 12.36 -12.78
CA THR A 95 19.14 12.91 -11.63
C THR A 95 17.84 13.60 -12.02
N VAL A 96 16.92 13.66 -11.06
CA VAL A 96 15.66 14.41 -11.17
C VAL A 96 15.44 15.19 -9.88
N VAL A 97 15.03 16.44 -10.01
CA VAL A 97 14.70 17.32 -8.88
C VAL A 97 13.19 17.32 -8.68
N ARG A 98 12.75 17.07 -7.45
CA ARG A 98 11.35 17.19 -7.04
C ARG A 98 11.21 18.22 -5.94
N THR A 99 10.02 18.81 -5.81
CA THR A 99 9.69 19.63 -4.64
C THR A 99 9.71 18.75 -3.40
N LEU A 100 10.31 19.22 -2.31
CA LEU A 100 10.21 18.64 -0.99
C LEU A 100 9.15 19.44 -0.21
N GLU A 101 7.99 18.82 0.02
CA GLU A 101 6.84 19.49 0.64
C GLU A 101 6.96 19.49 2.16
N ARG A 102 7.33 18.35 2.75
CA ARG A 102 7.59 18.22 4.19
C ARG A 102 8.42 17.00 4.51
N VAL A 103 9.19 17.06 5.59
CA VAL A 103 9.79 15.89 6.24
C VAL A 103 8.91 15.53 7.43
N THR A 104 8.45 14.29 7.49
CA THR A 104 7.56 13.82 8.57
C THR A 104 8.37 13.40 9.79
N HIS A 105 9.44 12.65 9.57
CA HIS A 105 10.42 12.29 10.57
C HIS A 105 11.74 11.90 9.88
N GLY A 106 12.84 11.94 10.63
CA GLY A 106 14.17 11.66 10.10
C GLY A 106 14.75 12.83 9.30
N ILE A 107 15.83 12.55 8.59
CA ILE A 107 16.58 13.51 7.76
C ILE A 107 16.87 12.82 6.42
N LEU A 108 16.81 13.56 5.31
CA LEU A 108 17.18 13.07 3.98
C LEU A 108 18.61 13.51 3.66
N GLU A 109 19.54 12.57 3.74
CA GLU A 109 20.97 12.80 3.48
C GLU A 109 21.38 12.27 2.11
N PRO A 110 22.35 12.91 1.44
CA PRO A 110 22.97 12.34 0.24
C PRO A 110 23.47 10.90 0.49
N GLY A 111 23.10 9.98 -0.39
CA GLY A 111 23.41 8.55 -0.30
C GLY A 111 22.24 7.69 0.19
N ASP A 112 21.26 8.29 0.88
CA ASP A 112 20.11 7.57 1.42
C ASP A 112 19.37 6.76 0.35
N LYS A 113 18.98 5.54 0.73
CA LYS A 113 18.16 4.66 -0.10
C LYS A 113 16.71 4.79 0.31
N VAL A 114 15.91 5.41 -0.54
CA VAL A 114 14.48 5.64 -0.32
C VAL A 114 13.65 4.99 -1.43
N ARG A 115 12.34 4.84 -1.24
CA ARG A 115 11.38 4.47 -2.28
C ARG A 115 10.20 5.42 -2.28
N LEU A 116 9.50 5.57 -3.40
CA LEU A 116 8.20 6.22 -3.41
C LEU A 116 7.16 5.29 -2.75
N THR A 117 6.26 5.86 -1.96
CA THR A 117 5.08 5.19 -1.40
C THR A 117 3.83 6.06 -1.64
N PRO A 118 2.65 5.47 -1.86
CA PRO A 118 1.40 6.24 -1.89
C PRO A 118 1.00 6.76 -0.50
N GLU A 119 1.58 6.27 0.60
CA GLU A 119 1.29 6.74 1.96
C GLU A 119 1.95 8.10 2.19
N VAL A 120 1.21 9.19 1.95
CA VAL A 120 1.73 10.55 2.13
C VAL A 120 1.75 10.94 3.61
N TYR A 121 0.87 10.35 4.42
CA TYR A 121 0.78 10.59 5.86
C TYR A 121 1.31 9.38 6.64
N ARG A 122 1.74 9.63 7.89
CA ARG A 122 2.20 8.60 8.84
C ARG A 122 1.61 8.89 10.21
N GLY A 123 1.32 7.84 10.97
CA GLY A 123 0.64 7.91 12.26
C GLY A 123 -0.84 7.62 12.13
N ASP A 124 -1.66 8.44 12.78
CA ASP A 124 -3.11 8.27 12.85
C ASP A 124 -3.83 9.55 12.35
N PRO A 125 -5.16 9.51 12.13
CA PRO A 125 -5.91 10.67 11.64
C PRO A 125 -5.77 11.92 12.53
N GLY A 126 -5.63 11.76 13.85
CA GLY A 126 -5.48 12.87 14.78
C GLY A 126 -4.12 13.53 14.66
N THR A 127 -3.04 12.76 14.76
CA THR A 127 -1.67 13.28 14.76
C THR A 127 -1.23 13.79 13.39
N ALA A 128 -1.65 13.13 12.30
CA ALA A 128 -1.19 13.48 10.96
C ALA A 128 -2.09 14.48 10.22
N LEU A 129 -3.39 14.51 10.54
CA LEU A 129 -4.38 15.33 9.84
C LEU A 129 -5.14 16.30 10.76
N GLY A 130 -4.98 16.20 12.08
CA GLY A 130 -5.75 16.99 13.04
C GLY A 130 -7.23 16.63 13.09
N LEU A 131 -7.59 15.40 12.66
CA LEU A 131 -8.99 14.96 12.63
C LEU A 131 -9.37 14.29 13.95
N GLU A 132 -10.57 14.57 14.45
CA GLU A 132 -11.15 13.71 15.47
C GLU A 132 -11.41 12.32 14.88
N TYR A 133 -11.05 11.29 15.62
CA TYR A 133 -11.32 9.91 15.24
C TYR A 133 -11.48 9.04 16.48
N ARG A 134 -12.06 7.85 16.30
CA ARG A 134 -12.07 6.79 17.30
C ARG A 134 -11.49 5.52 16.72
N GLU A 135 -10.73 4.81 17.51
CA GLU A 135 -10.41 3.42 17.20
C GLU A 135 -11.60 2.54 17.58
N VAL A 136 -12.06 1.74 16.63
CA VAL A 136 -13.18 0.82 16.80
C VAL A 136 -12.76 -0.57 16.36
N GLU A 137 -13.40 -1.59 16.92
CA GLU A 137 -13.18 -2.98 16.53
C GLU A 137 -14.41 -3.50 15.78
N ILE A 138 -14.21 -3.92 14.54
CA ILE A 138 -15.25 -4.47 13.67
C ILE A 138 -15.24 -6.00 13.84
N PRO A 139 -16.35 -6.65 14.23
CA PRO A 139 -16.40 -8.09 14.32
C PRO A 139 -16.30 -8.75 12.93
N GLY A 140 -15.15 -9.34 12.61
CA GLY A 140 -14.89 -10.06 11.37
C GLY A 140 -15.02 -11.58 11.51
N GLU A 141 -14.99 -12.27 10.37
CA GLU A 141 -15.07 -13.75 10.27
C GLU A 141 -13.96 -14.45 11.07
N LEU A 142 -12.75 -13.88 11.07
CA LEU A 142 -11.56 -14.45 11.70
C LEU A 142 -11.23 -13.83 13.07
N GLY A 143 -12.03 -12.86 13.53
CA GLY A 143 -11.78 -12.08 14.75
C GLY A 143 -12.02 -10.59 14.57
N GLY A 144 -11.69 -9.81 15.61
CA GLY A 144 -11.82 -8.35 15.59
C GLY A 144 -10.88 -7.68 14.58
N LEU A 145 -11.42 -6.75 13.80
CA LEU A 145 -10.70 -5.97 12.79
C LEU A 145 -10.57 -4.53 13.30
N PRO A 146 -9.34 -4.05 13.61
CA PRO A 146 -9.12 -2.68 14.02
C PRO A 146 -9.51 -1.71 12.90
N ALA A 147 -10.21 -0.63 13.23
CA ALA A 147 -10.56 0.40 12.27
C ALA A 147 -10.50 1.79 12.91
N TRP A 148 -10.23 2.80 12.08
CA TRP A 148 -10.45 4.18 12.45
C TRP A 148 -11.81 4.63 11.96
N TRP A 149 -12.61 5.17 12.87
CA TRP A 149 -13.86 5.84 12.55
C TRP A 149 -13.69 7.35 12.72
N VAL A 150 -13.76 8.07 11.60
CA VAL A 150 -13.77 9.54 11.56
C VAL A 150 -15.23 9.98 11.43
N PRO A 151 -15.75 10.79 12.37
CA PRO A 151 -17.15 11.19 12.39
C PRO A 151 -17.50 12.16 11.25
N GLY A 152 -18.79 12.23 10.93
CA GLY A 152 -19.39 13.17 9.99
C GLY A 152 -20.91 13.22 10.17
N ASP A 153 -21.54 14.29 9.70
CA ASP A 153 -22.98 14.53 9.92
C ASP A 153 -23.88 13.86 8.87
N ARG A 154 -23.28 13.29 7.81
CA ARG A 154 -24.04 12.60 6.76
C ARG A 154 -24.33 11.16 7.13
N ASP A 155 -25.43 10.67 6.56
CA ASP A 155 -25.89 9.29 6.63
C ASP A 155 -25.19 8.37 5.61
N THR A 156 -24.44 8.94 4.65
CA THR A 156 -23.60 8.19 3.72
C THR A 156 -22.20 8.04 4.27
N TRP A 157 -21.81 6.81 4.60
CA TRP A 157 -20.47 6.49 5.10
C TRP A 157 -19.55 6.08 3.96
N VAL A 158 -18.28 6.45 4.04
CA VAL A 158 -17.22 5.98 3.14
C VAL A 158 -16.39 4.94 3.88
N ILE A 159 -16.35 3.72 3.34
CA ILE A 159 -15.48 2.65 3.86
C ILE A 159 -14.27 2.56 2.96
N THR A 160 -13.09 2.79 3.51
CA THR A 160 -11.84 2.79 2.75
C THR A 160 -11.10 1.47 2.91
N ALA A 161 -10.48 0.99 1.83
CA ALA A 161 -9.68 -0.23 1.83
C ALA A 161 -8.38 0.00 1.05
N HIS A 162 -7.25 -0.15 1.72
CA HIS A 162 -5.94 0.11 1.13
C HIS A 162 -5.51 -1.00 0.14
N GLY A 163 -4.39 -0.73 -0.54
CA GLY A 163 -3.79 -1.64 -1.50
C GLY A 163 -2.74 -2.56 -0.87
N LEU A 164 -2.23 -3.48 -1.70
CA LEU A 164 -1.16 -4.38 -1.34
C LEU A 164 0.11 -3.61 -0.93
N GLY A 165 0.77 -4.04 0.14
CA GLY A 165 2.02 -3.45 0.62
C GLY A 165 1.88 -2.11 1.34
N THR A 166 0.65 -1.58 1.45
CA THR A 166 0.34 -0.37 2.24
C THR A 166 -0.41 -0.74 3.50
N THR A 167 -0.86 0.27 4.24
CA THR A 167 -1.64 0.15 5.48
C THR A 167 -2.83 1.13 5.45
N ARG A 168 -3.57 1.22 6.57
CA ARG A 168 -4.56 2.27 6.85
C ARG A 168 -4.03 3.70 6.63
N GLU A 169 -2.72 3.91 6.63
CA GLU A 169 -2.12 5.21 6.32
C GLU A 169 -2.35 5.64 4.85
N HIS A 170 -2.62 4.71 3.93
CA HIS A 170 -2.81 5.04 2.52
C HIS A 170 -4.14 5.80 2.27
N PRO A 171 -5.29 5.36 2.80
CA PRO A 171 -6.55 6.12 2.72
C PRO A 171 -6.53 7.52 3.37
N MET A 172 -5.60 7.80 4.30
CA MET A 172 -5.47 9.13 4.92
C MET A 172 -5.29 10.26 3.91
N ASN A 173 -4.79 9.95 2.71
CA ASN A 173 -4.70 10.88 1.58
C ASN A 173 -6.04 11.58 1.25
N LEU A 174 -7.17 10.92 1.50
CA LEU A 174 -8.51 11.45 1.22
C LEU A 174 -9.32 11.78 2.46
N MET A 175 -8.91 11.33 3.65
CA MET A 175 -9.69 11.52 4.88
C MET A 175 -9.96 12.99 5.19
N GLY A 176 -8.98 13.88 5.01
CA GLY A 176 -9.18 15.32 5.21
C GLY A 176 -10.24 15.91 4.27
N PHE A 177 -10.24 15.50 3.00
CA PHE A 177 -11.25 15.91 2.03
C PHE A 177 -12.64 15.37 2.40
N LEU A 178 -12.73 14.09 2.75
CA LEU A 178 -14.01 13.44 3.11
C LEU A 178 -14.62 14.03 4.40
N SER A 179 -13.78 14.23 5.42
CA SER A 179 -14.17 14.88 6.68
C SER A 179 -14.61 16.33 6.45
N GLY A 180 -13.91 17.10 5.60
CA GLY A 180 -14.33 18.45 5.20
C GLY A 180 -15.65 18.48 4.42
N ARG A 181 -16.12 17.33 3.94
CA ARG A 181 -17.46 17.15 3.36
C ARG A 181 -18.45 16.53 4.36
N GLN A 182 -18.11 16.39 5.63
CA GLN A 182 -18.96 15.78 6.66
C GLN A 182 -19.39 14.34 6.32
N LEU A 183 -18.61 13.61 5.51
CA LEU A 183 -18.83 12.19 5.26
C LEU A 183 -18.10 11.39 6.36
N PRO A 184 -18.81 10.57 7.15
CA PRO A 184 -18.15 9.62 8.03
C PRO A 184 -17.22 8.69 7.25
N VAL A 185 -16.03 8.43 7.79
CA VAL A 185 -15.07 7.51 7.19
C VAL A 185 -14.82 6.34 8.14
N LEU A 186 -14.88 5.12 7.62
CA LEU A 186 -14.51 3.91 8.33
C LEU A 186 -13.34 3.25 7.59
N ASP A 187 -12.15 3.32 8.18
CA ASP A 187 -10.91 2.81 7.59
C ASP A 187 -10.40 1.59 8.35
N LEU A 188 -10.63 0.39 7.79
CA LEU A 188 -10.30 -0.88 8.44
C LEU A 188 -8.88 -1.35 8.10
N ALA A 189 -8.25 -1.98 9.08
CA ALA A 189 -7.23 -2.99 8.86
C ALA A 189 -7.95 -4.32 8.58
N TYR A 190 -7.56 -5.01 7.52
CA TYR A 190 -8.14 -6.30 7.13
C TYR A 190 -7.15 -7.43 7.38
N ARG A 191 -7.59 -8.69 7.21
CA ARG A 191 -6.78 -9.87 7.53
C ARG A 191 -5.36 -9.78 6.94
N GLY A 192 -4.36 -9.98 7.80
CA GLY A 192 -2.93 -9.84 7.47
C GLY A 192 -2.31 -8.49 7.87
N ASP A 193 -3.11 -7.45 8.12
CA ASP A 193 -2.64 -6.15 8.60
C ASP A 193 -2.25 -6.15 10.08
N ALA A 194 -1.54 -5.09 10.49
CA ALA A 194 -1.17 -4.89 11.88
C ALA A 194 -2.42 -4.80 12.77
N GLY A 195 -2.50 -5.68 13.77
CA GLY A 195 -3.61 -5.76 14.71
C GLY A 195 -4.81 -6.59 14.23
N ALA A 196 -4.89 -6.91 12.94
CA ALA A 196 -5.93 -7.80 12.40
C ALA A 196 -5.50 -9.28 12.46
N PRO A 197 -6.45 -10.23 12.45
CA PRO A 197 -6.15 -11.65 12.36
C PRO A 197 -5.35 -11.99 11.11
N ARG A 198 -4.49 -13.01 11.19
CA ARG A 198 -3.78 -13.52 10.01
C ARG A 198 -4.67 -14.48 9.21
N PRO A 199 -4.54 -14.54 7.87
CA PRO A 199 -5.16 -15.60 7.08
C PRO A 199 -4.60 -16.97 7.51
N ALA A 200 -5.45 -18.00 7.47
CA ALA A 200 -5.13 -19.33 8.01
C ALA A 200 -3.95 -20.02 7.29
N ASP A 201 -3.81 -19.78 5.99
CA ASP A 201 -2.70 -20.27 5.16
C ASP A 201 -1.50 -19.31 5.11
N GLY A 202 -1.61 -18.15 5.77
CA GLY A 202 -0.58 -17.12 5.77
C GLY A 202 -0.40 -16.39 4.44
N LEU A 203 -1.35 -16.51 3.51
CA LEU A 203 -1.31 -15.88 2.19
C LEU A 203 -2.36 -14.77 2.06
N GLY A 204 -2.00 -13.68 1.38
CA GLY A 204 -2.96 -12.70 0.89
C GLY A 204 -3.59 -13.19 -0.40
N HIS A 205 -4.92 -13.10 -0.51
CA HIS A 205 -5.69 -13.58 -1.67
C HIS A 205 -6.07 -12.47 -2.64
N LEU A 206 -5.38 -11.32 -2.59
CA LEU A 206 -5.54 -10.19 -3.50
C LEU A 206 -6.99 -9.68 -3.61
N GLY A 207 -7.76 -9.83 -2.53
CA GLY A 207 -9.15 -9.41 -2.40
C GLY A 207 -10.16 -10.56 -2.44
N ALA A 208 -9.78 -11.76 -2.90
CA ALA A 208 -10.71 -12.88 -3.04
C ALA A 208 -11.18 -13.48 -1.71
N SER A 209 -10.37 -13.34 -0.65
CA SER A 209 -10.80 -13.71 0.71
C SER A 209 -11.07 -12.48 1.59
N GLU A 210 -10.25 -11.45 1.41
CA GLU A 210 -10.23 -10.23 2.22
C GLU A 210 -11.52 -9.43 2.09
N TRP A 211 -12.27 -9.55 0.98
CA TRP A 211 -13.55 -8.86 0.81
C TRP A 211 -14.56 -9.17 1.92
N ARG A 212 -14.47 -10.33 2.58
CA ARG A 212 -15.33 -10.69 3.72
C ARG A 212 -15.09 -9.78 4.93
N ASP A 213 -13.90 -9.22 5.08
CA ASP A 213 -13.60 -8.23 6.11
C ASP A 213 -14.22 -6.87 5.76
N LEU A 214 -14.23 -6.52 4.47
CA LEU A 214 -14.91 -5.33 3.98
C LEU A 214 -16.44 -5.44 4.12
N ASP A 215 -17.00 -6.63 3.86
CA ASP A 215 -18.41 -6.93 4.10
C ASP A 215 -18.77 -6.81 5.60
N ALA A 216 -17.90 -7.28 6.50
CA ALA A 216 -18.06 -7.06 7.94
C ALA A 216 -18.08 -5.56 8.29
N ALA A 217 -17.23 -4.75 7.68
CA ALA A 217 -17.22 -3.30 7.85
C ALA A 217 -18.49 -2.63 7.30
N MET A 218 -19.04 -3.11 6.18
CA MET A 218 -20.34 -2.64 5.66
C MET A 218 -21.46 -2.89 6.66
N ARG A 219 -21.55 -4.11 7.18
CA ARG A 219 -22.55 -4.48 8.20
C ARG A 219 -22.39 -3.67 9.48
N PHE A 220 -21.15 -3.41 9.88
CA PHE A 220 -20.85 -2.52 10.99
C PHE A 220 -21.36 -1.10 10.71
N ALA A 221 -20.98 -0.49 9.59
CA ALA A 221 -21.41 0.86 9.24
C ALA A 221 -22.95 1.01 9.26
N VAL A 222 -23.67 0.06 8.65
CA VAL A 222 -25.14 0.06 8.63
C VAL A 222 -25.72 -0.07 10.05
N ARG A 223 -25.18 -0.98 10.86
CA ARG A 223 -25.60 -1.15 12.28
C ARG A 223 -25.43 0.14 13.10
N TYR A 224 -24.41 0.93 12.78
CA TYR A 224 -24.10 2.18 13.48
C TYR A 224 -24.64 3.43 12.77
N GLY A 225 -25.58 3.26 11.83
CA GLY A 225 -26.41 4.36 11.32
C GLY A 225 -26.13 4.80 9.88
N ALA A 226 -25.25 4.13 9.15
CA ALA A 226 -25.11 4.39 7.72
C ALA A 226 -26.38 4.01 6.96
N ARG A 227 -26.98 4.95 6.22
CA ARG A 227 -28.08 4.69 5.27
C ARG A 227 -27.58 4.35 3.88
N ASN A 228 -26.42 4.89 3.50
CA ASN A 228 -25.73 4.56 2.26
C ASN A 228 -24.26 4.29 2.57
N VAL A 229 -23.64 3.44 1.75
CA VAL A 229 -22.21 3.10 1.88
C VAL A 229 -21.52 3.30 0.54
N ILE A 230 -20.39 3.99 0.57
CA ILE A 230 -19.46 4.09 -0.56
C ILE A 230 -18.22 3.26 -0.22
N LEU A 231 -17.90 2.27 -1.05
CA LEU A 231 -16.66 1.52 -0.93
C LEU A 231 -15.57 2.22 -1.75
N TYR A 232 -14.53 2.69 -1.08
CA TYR A 232 -13.38 3.34 -1.71
C TYR A 232 -12.14 2.47 -1.53
N GLY A 233 -11.84 1.66 -2.55
CA GLY A 233 -10.70 0.74 -2.55
C GLY A 233 -9.57 1.17 -3.49
N TRP A 234 -8.34 0.84 -3.13
CA TRP A 234 -7.16 0.94 -4.02
C TRP A 234 -6.59 -0.44 -4.31
N SER A 235 -6.31 -0.74 -5.59
CA SER A 235 -5.65 -2.01 -5.97
C SER A 235 -6.41 -3.23 -5.40
N THR A 236 -5.80 -4.03 -4.52
CA THR A 236 -6.46 -5.15 -3.81
C THR A 236 -7.70 -4.70 -3.04
N GLY A 237 -7.69 -3.52 -2.41
CA GLY A 237 -8.89 -2.95 -1.78
C GLY A 237 -10.01 -2.64 -2.78
N ALA A 238 -9.67 -2.32 -4.04
CA ALA A 238 -10.68 -2.16 -5.10
C ALA A 238 -11.25 -3.52 -5.53
N SER A 239 -10.41 -4.55 -5.63
CA SER A 239 -10.88 -5.93 -5.84
C SER A 239 -11.85 -6.38 -4.74
N MET A 240 -11.51 -6.07 -3.47
CA MET A 240 -12.40 -6.32 -2.32
C MET A 240 -13.74 -5.61 -2.48
N ALA A 241 -13.73 -4.33 -2.85
CA ALA A 241 -14.94 -3.54 -3.05
C ALA A 241 -15.84 -4.14 -4.14
N LEU A 242 -15.27 -4.60 -5.25
CA LEU A 242 -16.03 -5.26 -6.33
C LEU A 242 -16.61 -6.60 -5.88
N HIS A 243 -15.84 -7.41 -5.14
CA HIS A 243 -16.33 -8.66 -4.58
C HIS A 243 -17.47 -8.43 -3.58
N ALA A 244 -17.31 -7.50 -2.65
CA ALA A 244 -18.35 -7.16 -1.68
C ALA A 244 -19.62 -6.66 -2.38
N ALA A 245 -19.48 -5.72 -3.34
CA ALA A 245 -20.63 -5.21 -4.09
C ALA A 245 -21.42 -6.30 -4.86
N ALA A 246 -20.75 -7.40 -5.26
CA ALA A 246 -21.38 -8.50 -5.98
C ALA A 246 -21.88 -9.65 -5.09
N ASN A 247 -21.42 -9.76 -3.84
CA ASN A 247 -21.63 -10.96 -3.01
C ASN A 247 -22.13 -10.68 -1.58
N SER A 248 -22.33 -9.41 -1.20
CA SER A 248 -22.85 -8.97 0.10
C SER A 248 -24.38 -9.02 0.18
#